data_AF-A0A0E4C9P1-F1
#
_entry.id   AF-A0A0E4C9P1-F1
#
_cell.length_a   1.000
_cell.length_b   1.000
_cell.length_c   1.000
_cell.angle_alpha   90.00
_cell.angle_beta   90.00
_cell.angle_gamma   90.00
#
_symmetry.space_group_name_H-M   'P 1'
#
loop_
_entity.id
_entity.type
_entity.pdbx_description
1 polymer ?
#
loop_
_entity_poly.entity_id
_entity_poly.type
_entity_poly.pdbx_seq_one_letter_code
_entity_poly.pdbx_strand_id
1 'polypeptide(L)'
;MLADNPLFTILLVVVAIYIFLKFCGWAKGFQLSGQLRKWVFILTGLGMVVFNYLYAKGNALIHATGDWSGATIALLASLIWVFIFAFALMAETKPNE
;
A
#
# COMPACT_ATOMS: atom_id res chain seq x y z
N MET A 1 6.08 -1.71 -25.25
CA MET A 1 5.91 -2.89 -26.12
C MET A 1 5.64 -4.19 -25.37
N LEU A 2 6.35 -4.57 -24.29
CA LEU A 2 5.95 -5.75 -23.49
C LEU A 2 4.73 -5.50 -22.58
N ALA A 3 4.63 -4.31 -21.98
CA ALA A 3 3.50 -3.91 -21.13
C ALA A 3 2.19 -3.63 -21.90
N ASP A 4 2.24 -3.54 -23.23
CA ASP A 4 1.05 -3.32 -24.07
C ASP A 4 0.33 -4.65 -24.38
N ASN A 5 0.95 -5.80 -24.05
CA ASN A 5 0.33 -7.10 -24.19
C ASN A 5 -0.53 -7.41 -22.94
N PRO A 6 -1.86 -7.57 -23.08
CA PRO A 6 -2.74 -7.76 -21.93
C PRO A 6 -2.43 -9.04 -21.13
N LEU A 7 -1.93 -10.10 -21.79
CA LEU A 7 -1.52 -11.33 -21.08
C LEU A 7 -0.28 -11.11 -20.22
N PHE A 8 0.69 -10.33 -20.71
CA PHE A 8 1.88 -9.99 -19.94
C PHE A 8 1.53 -9.10 -18.74
N THR A 9 0.63 -8.14 -18.90
CA THR A 9 0.14 -7.30 -17.81
C THR A 9 -0.60 -8.11 -16.74
N ILE A 10 -1.49 -9.03 -17.15
CA ILE A 10 -2.16 -9.95 -16.23
C ILE A 10 -1.12 -10.80 -15.48
N LEU A 11 -0.13 -11.34 -16.18
CA LEU A 11 0.93 -12.13 -15.57
C LEU A 11 1.70 -11.32 -14.51
N LEU A 12 2.06 -10.06 -14.80
CA LEU A 12 2.71 -9.18 -13.83
C LEU A 12 1.85 -8.93 -12.59
N VAL A 13 0.54 -8.74 -12.75
CA VAL A 13 -0.39 -8.58 -11.62
C VAL A 13 -0.43 -9.86 -10.78
N VAL A 14 -0.51 -11.04 -11.40
CA VAL A 14 -0.49 -12.33 -10.69
C VAL A 14 0.81 -12.51 -9.91
N VAL A 15 1.95 -12.16 -10.51
CA VAL A 15 3.26 -12.22 -9.84
C VAL A 15 3.32 -11.26 -8.66
N ALA A 16 2.83 -10.02 -8.81
CA ALA A 16 2.79 -9.05 -7.71
C ALA A 16 1.91 -9.54 -6.55
N ILE A 17 0.74 -10.11 -6.84
CA ILE A 17 -0.14 -10.73 -5.83
C ILE A 17 0.59 -11.87 -5.13
N TYR A 18 1.25 -12.76 -5.88
CA TYR A 18 2.01 -13.86 -5.30
C TYR A 18 3.11 -13.37 -4.34
N ILE A 19 3.89 -12.37 -4.73
CA ILE A 19 4.91 -11.75 -3.87
C ILE A 19 4.27 -11.15 -2.61
N PHE A 20 3.16 -10.43 -2.75
CA PHE A 20 2.44 -9.84 -1.62
C PHE A 20 1.93 -10.90 -0.64
N LEU A 21 1.42 -12.03 -1.13
CA LEU A 21 0.98 -13.15 -0.28
C LEU A 21 2.17 -13.78 0.46
N LYS A 22 3.33 -13.93 -0.20
CA LYS A 22 4.55 -14.40 0.45
C LYS A 22 5.03 -13.43 1.54
N PHE A 23 4.97 -12.13 1.29
CA PHE A 23 5.23 -11.10 2.30
C PHE A 23 4.28 -11.20 3.49
N CYS A 24 2.97 -11.36 3.25
CA CYS A 24 1.99 -11.53 4.32
C CYS A 24 2.23 -12.80 5.15
N GLY A 25 2.60 -13.91 4.49
CA GLY A 25 2.97 -15.15 5.16
C GLY A 25 4.21 -14.99 6.05
N TRP A 26 5.23 -14.28 5.57
CA TRP A 26 6.42 -13.93 6.35
C TRP A 26 6.09 -13.02 7.53
N ALA A 27 5.23 -12.00 7.34
CA ALA A 27 4.84 -11.06 8.39
C ALA A 27 4.15 -11.73 9.58
N LYS A 28 3.43 -12.84 9.38
CA LYS A 28 2.83 -13.63 10.46
C LYS A 28 3.85 -14.17 11.47
N GLY A 29 5.10 -14.39 11.06
CA GLY A 29 6.16 -14.87 11.96
C GLY A 29 6.65 -13.82 12.96
N PHE A 30 6.18 -12.58 12.86
CA PHE A 30 6.57 -11.49 13.75
C PHE A 30 5.49 -11.24 14.79
N GLN A 31 5.95 -10.77 15.95
CA GLN A 31 5.05 -10.31 17.01
C GLN A 31 5.17 -8.81 17.21
N LEU A 32 4.05 -8.10 17.03
CA LEU A 32 3.95 -6.66 17.23
C LEU A 32 3.36 -6.36 18.61
N SER A 33 3.77 -5.24 19.23
CA SER A 33 3.09 -4.76 20.43
C SER A 33 1.67 -4.32 20.11
N GLY A 34 0.72 -4.57 21.01
CA GLY A 34 -0.67 -4.18 20.83
C GLY A 34 -0.83 -2.67 20.60
N GLN A 35 0.01 -1.84 21.22
CA GLN A 35 -0.01 -0.38 21.07
C GLN A 35 0.49 0.07 19.69
N LEU A 36 1.59 -0.51 19.17
CA LEU A 36 2.07 -0.17 17.83
C LEU A 36 1.04 -0.56 16.77
N ARG A 37 0.40 -1.72 16.92
CA ARG A 37 -0.65 -2.20 16.01
C ARG A 37 -1.85 -1.24 15.99
N LYS A 38 -2.30 -0.78 17.16
CA LYS A 38 -3.36 0.23 17.27
C LYS A 38 -3.01 1.52 16.54
N TRP A 39 -1.80 2.04 16.73
CA TRP A 39 -1.35 3.26 16.06
C TRP A 39 -1.32 3.12 14.54
N VAL A 40 -0.82 1.99 14.03
CA VAL A 40 -0.84 1.74 12.58
C VAL A 40 -2.26 1.73 12.05
N PHE A 41 -3.22 1.14 12.75
CA PHE A 41 -4.63 1.17 12.35
C PHE A 41 -5.22 2.59 12.31
N ILE A 42 -4.96 3.40 13.34
CA ILE A 42 -5.42 4.79 13.40
C ILE A 42 -4.78 5.60 12.27
N LEU A 43 -3.47 5.47 12.08
CA LEU A 43 -2.73 6.15 11.02
C LEU A 43 -3.19 5.71 9.64
N THR A 44 -3.58 4.45 9.45
CA THR A 44 -4.20 4.02 8.19
C THR A 44 -5.55 4.68 7.98
N GLY A 45 -6.39 4.78 9.01
CA GLY A 45 -7.66 5.52 8.93
C GLY A 45 -7.46 6.97 8.48
N LEU A 46 -6.51 7.68 9.11
CA LEU A 46 -6.13 9.05 8.73
C LEU A 46 -5.51 9.09 7.32
N GLY A 47 -4.66 8.13 7.02
CA GLY A 47 -3.99 7.97 5.74
C GLY A 47 -5.00 7.83 4.60
N MET A 48 -6.10 7.11 4.78
CA MET A 48 -7.15 7.02 3.75
C MET A 48 -7.70 8.39 3.35
N VAL A 49 -7.90 9.30 4.30
CA VAL A 49 -8.36 10.67 4.00
C VAL A 49 -7.29 11.43 3.22
N VAL A 50 -6.04 11.35 3.67
CA VAL A 50 -4.90 12.04 3.03
C VAL A 50 -4.65 11.51 1.62
N PHE A 51 -4.65 10.20 1.40
CA PHE A 51 -4.42 9.60 0.09
C PHE A 51 -5.55 9.91 -0.88
N ASN A 52 -6.82 9.95 -0.44
CA ASN A 52 -7.92 10.37 -1.30
C ASN A 52 -7.79 11.84 -1.72
N TYR A 53 -7.40 12.71 -0.78
CA TYR A 53 -7.12 14.11 -1.09
C TYR A 53 -5.94 14.27 -2.07
N LEU A 54 -4.85 13.56 -1.85
CA LEU A 54 -3.68 13.57 -2.75
C LEU A 54 -4.04 13.04 -4.14
N TYR A 55 -4.87 12.00 -4.22
CA TYR A 55 -5.37 11.46 -5.48
C TYR A 55 -6.21 12.50 -6.25
N ALA A 56 -7.15 13.16 -5.57
CA ALA A 56 -7.96 14.22 -6.18
C ALA A 56 -7.10 15.38 -6.70
N LYS A 57 -6.08 15.81 -5.92
CA LYS A 57 -5.13 16.85 -6.35
C LYS A 57 -4.24 16.40 -7.50
N GLY A 58 -3.75 15.16 -7.46
CA GLY A 58 -2.94 14.58 -8.53
C GLY A 58 -3.70 14.59 -9.86
N ASN A 59 -4.97 14.17 -9.84
CA ASN A 59 -5.81 14.20 -11.04
C ASN A 59 -6.03 15.63 -11.55
N ALA A 60 -6.30 16.58 -10.67
CA ALA A 60 -6.47 17.99 -11.05
C ALA A 60 -5.21 18.55 -11.74
N LEU A 61 -4.01 18.20 -11.25
CA LEU A 61 -2.74 18.60 -11.86
C LEU A 61 -2.52 17.93 -13.23
N ILE A 62 -2.80 16.63 -13.34
CA ILE A 62 -2.72 15.92 -14.64
C ILE A 62 -3.61 16.60 -15.68
N HIS A 63 -4.84 16.96 -15.32
CA HIS A 63 -5.76 17.63 -16.25
C HIS A 63 -5.34 19.06 -16.61
N ALA A 64 -4.73 19.78 -15.67
CA ALA A 64 -4.37 21.19 -15.87
C ALA A 64 -3.04 21.38 -16.63
N THR A 65 -2.03 20.55 -16.33
CA THR A 65 -0.65 20.75 -16.81
C THR A 65 -0.05 19.53 -17.47
N GLY A 66 -0.73 18.38 -17.47
CA GLY A 66 -0.17 17.11 -17.89
C GLY A 66 0.92 16.58 -16.95
N ASP A 67 1.04 17.15 -15.74
CA ASP A 67 2.07 16.75 -14.77
C ASP A 67 1.62 15.53 -13.95
N TRP A 68 2.35 14.43 -14.14
CA TRP A 68 2.11 13.14 -13.47
C TRP A 68 2.92 12.95 -12.18
N SER A 69 3.83 13.88 -11.85
CA SER A 69 4.75 13.73 -10.71
C SER A 69 4.00 13.56 -9.39
N GLY A 70 3.00 14.43 -9.13
CA GLY A 70 2.20 14.38 -7.91
C GLY A 70 1.39 13.08 -7.77
N ALA A 71 0.78 12.61 -8.86
CA ALA A 71 0.03 11.36 -8.88
C ALA A 71 0.95 10.14 -8.67
N THR A 72 2.14 10.17 -9.25
CA THR A 72 3.14 9.10 -9.11
C THR A 72 3.64 9.00 -7.67
N ILE A 73 3.94 10.14 -7.02
CA ILE A 73 4.34 10.19 -5.62
C ILE A 73 3.22 9.67 -4.72
N ALA A 74 1.97 10.09 -4.95
CA ALA A 74 0.82 9.62 -4.18
C ALA A 74 0.63 8.09 -4.31
N LEU A 75 0.76 7.55 -5.52
CA LEU A 75 0.69 6.11 -5.78
C LEU A 75 1.79 5.36 -5.02
N LEU A 76 3.05 5.77 -5.16
CA LEU A 76 4.18 5.12 -4.50
C LEU A 76 4.05 5.18 -2.97
N ALA A 77 3.69 6.33 -2.41
CA ALA A 77 3.47 6.49 -0.98
C ALA A 77 2.34 5.57 -0.47
N SER A 78 1.24 5.46 -1.23
CA SER A 78 0.14 4.56 -0.87
C SER A 78 0.55 3.09 -0.91
N LEU A 79 1.34 2.68 -1.91
CA LEU A 79 1.86 1.31 -2.02
C LEU A 79 2.75 0.96 -0.83
N ILE A 80 3.68 1.85 -0.45
CA ILE A 80 4.53 1.66 0.73
C ILE A 80 3.66 1.51 1.98
N TRP A 81 2.64 2.36 2.13
CA TRP A 81 1.74 2.30 3.28
C TRP A 81 0.94 0.99 3.35
N VAL A 82 0.50 0.46 2.20
CA VAL A 82 -0.16 -0.86 2.13
C VAL A 82 0.72 -1.97 2.71
N PHE A 83 2.03 -1.97 2.44
CA PHE A 83 2.96 -2.94 3.04
C PHE A 83 3.09 -2.77 4.55
N ILE A 84 3.19 -1.53 5.05
CA ILE A 84 3.26 -1.25 6.50
C ILE A 84 1.99 -1.74 7.21
N PHE A 85 0.83 -1.41 6.64
CA PHE A 85 -0.46 -1.83 7.19
C PHE A 85 -0.63 -3.35 7.13
N ALA A 86 -0.31 -3.99 6.00
CA ALA A 86 -0.38 -5.44 5.85
C ALA A 86 0.53 -6.14 6.86
N PHE A 87 1.74 -5.63 7.09
CA PHE A 87 2.62 -6.16 8.13
C PHE A 87 1.96 -6.09 9.52
N ALA A 88 1.45 -4.92 9.91
CA ALA A 88 0.80 -4.74 11.22
C ALA A 88 -0.49 -5.56 11.37
N LEU A 89 -1.20 -5.83 10.26
CA LEU A 89 -2.40 -6.65 10.24
C LEU A 89 -2.08 -8.13 10.43
N MET A 90 -1.01 -8.61 9.78
CA MET A 90 -0.66 -10.03 9.72
C MET A 90 0.22 -10.48 10.89
N ALA A 91 1.04 -9.60 11.46
CA ALA A 91 1.85 -9.89 12.63
C ALA A 91 0.97 -10.26 13.84
N GLU A 92 1.40 -11.26 14.60
CA GLU A 92 0.73 -11.67 15.82
C GLU A 92 0.83 -10.56 16.87
N THR A 93 -0.19 -10.42 17.72
CA THR A 93 -0.09 -9.54 18.89
C THR A 93 0.64 -10.26 20.00
N LYS A 94 1.70 -9.66 20.52
CA LYS A 94 2.28 -10.11 21.79
C LYS A 94 1.17 -10.15 22.85
N PRO A 95 0.99 -11.26 23.58
CA PRO A 95 0.11 -11.27 24.75
C PRO A 95 0.59 -10.17 25.69
N ASN A 96 -0.32 -9.28 26.09
CA ASN A 96 0.01 -8.25 27.06
C ASN A 96 0.27 -8.96 28.40
N GLU A 97 1.46 -8.75 28.98
CA GLU A 97 1.69 -9.00 30.41
C GLU A 97 0.86 -8.01 31.25
#